data_AF-A0A6B2GHM7-F1
#
_entry.id   AF-A0A6B2GHM7-F1
#
_cell.length_a   1.000
_cell.length_b   1.000
_cell.length_c   1.000
_cell.angle_alpha   90.00
_cell.angle_beta   90.00
_cell.angle_gamma   90.00
#
_symmetry.space_group_name_H-M   'P 1'
#
loop_
_entity.id
_entity.type
_entity.pdbx_description
1 polymer ?
#
loop_
_entity_poly.entity_id
_entity_poly.type
_entity_poly.pdbx_seq_one_letter_code
_entity_poly.pdbx_strand_id
1 'polypeptide(L)'
;MFDLANTLRGTVNEGWENYRQMLLKSYPQKAAEENFNHAAKQAYIAFSMAIAAAAFEGVDSTPIEGFDPNALDEILKLREKGLRSCVILTLGYRNADKDWLVNLIKVRKSADDLVTFIN
;
A
#
# COMPACT_ATOMS: atom_id res chain seq x y z
N MET A 1 -10.33 14.02 5.38
CA MET A 1 -10.24 13.12 6.56
C MET A 1 -10.47 13.83 7.88
N PHE A 2 -9.74 14.89 8.22
CA PHE A 2 -9.98 15.65 9.47
C PHE A 2 -11.41 16.20 9.57
N ASP A 3 -11.91 16.86 8.52
CA ASP A 3 -13.29 17.40 8.53
C ASP A 3 -14.33 16.29 8.66
N LEU A 4 -14.17 15.20 7.91
CA LEU A 4 -15.03 14.02 8.01
C LEU A 4 -15.02 13.44 9.44
N ALA A 5 -13.85 13.33 10.07
CA ALA A 5 -13.74 12.85 11.45
C ALA A 5 -14.47 13.79 12.42
N ASN A 6 -14.34 15.10 12.25
CA ASN A 6 -15.03 16.10 13.06
C ASN A 6 -16.55 15.97 12.91
N THR A 7 -17.05 15.85 11.68
CA THR A 7 -18.49 15.68 11.39
C THR A 7 -19.03 14.41 12.03
N LEU A 8 -18.34 13.28 11.89
CA LEU A 8 -18.82 11.98 12.38
C LEU A 8 -18.69 11.82 13.89
N ARG A 9 -17.66 12.41 14.51
CA ARG A 9 -17.38 12.27 15.95
C ARG A 9 -17.95 13.43 16.77
N GLY A 10 -18.57 14.42 16.13
CA GLY A 10 -19.22 15.56 16.78
C GLY A 10 -18.28 16.41 17.65
N THR A 11 -16.96 16.26 17.47
CA THR A 11 -15.96 16.88 18.33
C THR A 11 -14.95 17.61 17.47
N VAL A 12 -14.87 18.93 17.65
CA VAL A 12 -13.78 19.78 17.17
C VAL A 12 -13.11 20.32 18.42
N ASN A 13 -11.84 19.98 18.64
CA ASN A 13 -11.06 20.52 19.74
C ASN A 13 -9.75 21.13 19.23
N GLU A 14 -9.20 22.04 20.02
CA GLU A 14 -8.01 22.80 19.67
C GLU A 14 -6.79 21.89 19.45
N GLY A 15 -6.62 20.85 20.27
CA GLY A 15 -5.53 19.89 20.12
C GLY A 15 -5.56 19.14 18.78
N TRP A 16 -6.74 18.79 18.30
CA TRP A 16 -6.95 18.11 17.03
C TRP A 16 -6.65 19.01 15.84
N GLU A 17 -7.06 20.27 15.91
CA GLU A 17 -6.72 21.25 14.88
C GLU A 17 -5.23 21.61 14.91
N ASN A 18 -4.62 21.75 16.09
CA ASN A 18 -3.17 21.94 16.23
C ASN A 18 -2.38 20.78 15.62
N TYR A 19 -2.83 19.54 15.82
CA TYR A 19 -2.22 18.37 15.19
C TYR A 19 -2.37 18.41 13.66
N ARG A 20 -3.54 18.76 13.14
CA ARG A 20 -3.76 18.97 11.70
C ARG A 20 -2.79 20.00 11.13
N GLN A 21 -2.67 21.15 11.78
CA GLN A 21 -1.78 22.23 11.35
C GLN A 21 -0.31 21.82 11.40
N MET A 22 0.09 21.03 12.41
CA MET A 22 1.44 20.45 12.47
C MET A 22 1.73 19.58 11.24
N LEU A 23 0.80 18.69 10.85
CA LEU A 23 0.96 17.85 9.66
C LEU A 23 1.02 18.67 8.37
N LEU A 24 0.15 19.67 8.22
CA LEU A 24 0.09 20.55 7.05
C LEU A 24 1.34 21.44 6.89
N LYS A 25 2.00 21.78 7.99
CA LYS A 25 3.29 22.50 7.95
C LYS A 25 4.48 21.62 7.58
N SER A 26 4.36 20.30 7.74
CA SER A 26 5.48 19.36 7.52
C SER A 26 5.39 18.65 6.17
N TYR A 27 4.32 17.89 5.92
CA TYR A 27 4.27 16.99 4.77
C TYR A 27 4.28 17.72 3.41
N PRO A 28 3.43 18.74 3.15
CA PRO A 28 3.41 19.44 1.86
C PRO A 28 4.72 20.14 1.50
N GLN A 29 5.58 20.45 2.49
CA GLN A 29 6.84 21.18 2.30
C GLN A 29 8.00 20.26 1.89
N LYS A 30 7.83 18.94 2.01
CA LYS A 30 8.84 17.97 1.57
C LYS A 30 8.91 17.89 0.04
N ALA A 31 10.03 17.39 -0.46
CA ALA A 31 10.17 17.12 -1.89
C ALA A 31 9.08 16.15 -2.37
N ALA A 32 8.56 16.36 -3.58
CA ALA A 32 7.47 15.55 -4.12
C ALA A 32 7.80 14.04 -4.15
N GLU A 33 9.06 13.70 -4.44
CA GLU A 33 9.53 12.32 -4.44
C GLU A 33 9.60 11.72 -3.02
N GLU A 34 10.01 12.50 -2.02
CA GLU A 34 10.00 12.06 -0.62
C GLU A 34 8.57 11.77 -0.16
N ASN A 35 7.64 12.68 -0.45
CA ASN A 35 6.23 12.51 -0.15
C ASN A 35 5.62 11.30 -0.86
N PHE A 36 5.95 11.10 -2.14
CA PHE A 36 5.52 9.92 -2.88
C PHE A 36 6.01 8.64 -2.21
N ASN A 37 7.29 8.56 -1.82
CA ASN A 37 7.83 7.39 -1.14
C ASN A 37 7.17 7.13 0.22
N HIS A 38 6.83 8.18 0.98
CA HIS A 38 6.06 8.05 2.22
C HIS A 38 4.65 7.50 1.96
N ALA A 39 3.95 8.03 0.96
CA ALA A 39 2.61 7.59 0.58
C ALA A 39 2.60 6.15 0.04
N ALA A 40 3.58 5.80 -0.80
CA ALA A 40 3.77 4.46 -1.32
C ALA A 40 3.91 3.45 -0.17
N LYS A 41 4.74 3.72 0.84
CA LYS A 41 4.85 2.84 2.03
C LYS A 41 3.51 2.58 2.72
N GLN A 42 2.60 3.57 2.76
CA GLN A 42 1.24 3.36 3.29
C GLN A 42 0.41 2.46 2.38
N ALA A 43 0.54 2.61 1.06
CA ALA A 43 -0.10 1.72 0.09
C ALA A 43 0.39 0.26 0.25
N TYR A 44 1.68 0.03 0.52
CA TYR A 44 2.22 -1.32 0.76
C TYR A 44 1.62 -2.01 2.01
N ILE A 45 1.25 -1.24 3.04
CA ILE A 45 0.55 -1.79 4.22
C ILE A 45 -0.83 -2.32 3.80
N ALA A 46 -1.62 -1.49 3.10
CA ALA A 46 -2.93 -1.93 2.59
C ALA A 46 -2.81 -3.10 1.59
N PHE A 47 -1.78 -3.06 0.75
CA PHE A 47 -1.48 -4.09 -0.25
C PHE A 47 -1.17 -5.46 0.38
N SER A 48 -0.33 -5.49 1.42
CA SER A 48 -0.03 -6.73 2.14
C SER A 48 -1.26 -7.32 2.84
N MET A 49 -2.12 -6.45 3.41
CA MET A 49 -3.41 -6.89 3.96
C MET A 49 -4.35 -7.42 2.88
N ALA A 50 -4.38 -6.83 1.68
CA ALA A 50 -5.18 -7.32 0.56
C ALA A 50 -4.73 -8.70 0.08
N ILE A 51 -3.42 -8.97 0.03
CA ILE A 51 -2.88 -10.31 -0.28
C ILE A 51 -3.30 -11.33 0.77
N ALA A 52 -3.20 -10.98 2.05
CA ALA A 52 -3.61 -11.85 3.14
C ALA A 52 -5.12 -12.15 3.09
N ALA A 53 -5.95 -11.13 2.82
CA ALA A 53 -7.39 -11.28 2.65
C ALA A 53 -7.73 -12.14 1.43
N ALA A 54 -7.07 -11.93 0.28
CA ALA A 54 -7.29 -12.75 -0.91
C ALA A 54 -7.00 -14.23 -0.61
N ALA A 55 -5.88 -14.54 0.06
CA ALA A 55 -5.56 -15.90 0.46
C ALA A 55 -6.61 -16.50 1.42
N PHE A 56 -7.12 -15.70 2.38
CA PHE A 56 -8.17 -16.13 3.30
C PHE A 56 -9.48 -16.46 2.57
N GLU A 57 -9.84 -15.67 1.57
CA GLU A 57 -11.03 -15.84 0.73
C GLU A 57 -10.86 -16.89 -0.38
N GLY A 58 -9.70 -17.57 -0.45
CA GLY A 58 -9.40 -18.54 -1.51
C GLY A 58 -9.24 -17.92 -2.91
N VAL A 59 -8.92 -16.63 -2.98
CA VAL A 59 -8.63 -15.89 -4.20
C VAL A 59 -7.12 -15.83 -4.41
N ASP A 60 -6.68 -16.15 -5.61
CA ASP A 60 -5.26 -16.08 -5.97
C ASP A 60 -4.86 -14.63 -6.24
N SER A 61 -3.65 -14.29 -5.84
CA SER A 61 -3.11 -12.95 -6.02
C SER A 61 -1.68 -12.97 -6.52
N THR A 62 -1.33 -12.04 -7.41
CA THR A 62 0.05 -11.84 -7.88
C THR A 62 0.46 -10.38 -7.68
N PRO A 63 1.36 -10.11 -6.71
CA PRO A 63 2.00 -8.82 -6.55
C PRO A 63 2.94 -8.50 -7.72
N ILE A 64 2.89 -7.27 -8.26
CA ILE A 64 3.72 -6.84 -9.39
C ILE A 64 4.31 -5.45 -9.14
N GLU A 65 5.65 -5.37 -9.18
CA GLU A 65 6.43 -4.11 -9.27
C GLU A 65 7.08 -3.93 -10.65
N GLY A 66 7.22 -5.01 -11.43
CA GLY A 66 7.86 -5.01 -12.75
C GLY A 66 6.94 -4.49 -13.87
N PHE A 67 6.51 -3.23 -13.77
CA PHE A 67 5.70 -2.54 -14.79
C PHE A 67 6.29 -1.14 -15.07
N ASP A 68 5.85 -0.49 -16.17
CA ASP A 68 6.17 0.92 -16.44
C ASP A 68 5.16 1.83 -15.71
N PRO A 69 5.59 2.55 -14.65
CA PRO A 69 4.66 3.38 -13.88
C PRO A 69 4.16 4.59 -14.67
N ASN A 70 4.96 5.14 -15.58
CA ASN A 70 4.53 6.30 -16.37
C ASN A 70 3.45 5.90 -17.38
N ALA A 71 3.63 4.76 -18.04
CA ALA A 71 2.62 4.23 -18.95
C ALA A 71 1.31 3.92 -18.23
N LEU A 72 1.37 3.30 -17.05
CA LEU A 72 0.17 3.02 -16.26
C LEU A 72 -0.50 4.31 -15.76
N ASP A 73 0.29 5.26 -15.26
CA ASP A 73 -0.19 6.56 -14.81
C ASP A 73 -0.92 7.32 -15.92
N GLU A 74 -0.41 7.24 -17.16
CA GLU A 74 -1.03 7.85 -18.35
C GLU A 74 -2.38 7.18 -18.67
N ILE A 75 -2.41 5.85 -18.78
CA ILE A 75 -3.63 5.09 -19.09
C ILE A 75 -4.74 5.38 -18.07
N LEU A 76 -4.39 5.49 -16.78
CA LEU A 76 -5.34 5.70 -15.69
C LEU A 76 -5.55 7.17 -15.30
N LYS A 77 -4.83 8.08 -15.96
CA LYS A 77 -4.81 9.53 -15.68
C LYS A 77 -4.53 9.81 -14.20
N LEU A 78 -3.53 9.14 -13.62
CA LEU A 78 -3.24 9.24 -12.19
C LEU A 78 -2.65 10.60 -11.83
N ARG A 79 -1.76 11.15 -12.67
CA ARG A 79 -1.11 12.43 -12.40
C ARG A 79 -2.11 13.59 -12.33
N GLU A 80 -3.15 13.57 -13.17
CA GLU A 80 -4.27 14.54 -13.12
C GLU A 80 -5.03 14.49 -11.78
N LYS A 81 -5.03 13.33 -11.13
CA LYS A 81 -5.66 13.10 -9.82
C LYS A 81 -4.70 13.36 -8.64
N GLY A 82 -3.47 13.82 -8.92
CA GLY A 82 -2.41 13.95 -7.91
C GLY A 82 -1.89 12.60 -7.39
N LEU A 83 -2.04 11.53 -8.18
CA LEU A 83 -1.63 10.17 -7.84
C LEU A 83 -0.50 9.68 -8.75
N ARG A 84 0.19 8.63 -8.29
CA ARG A 84 1.19 7.86 -9.02
C ARG A 84 1.02 6.39 -8.65
N SER A 85 1.23 5.51 -9.61
CA SER A 85 1.27 4.07 -9.38
C SER A 85 2.54 3.66 -8.64
N CYS A 86 2.44 2.64 -7.77
CA CYS A 86 3.57 2.11 -7.00
C CYS A 86 3.60 0.57 -7.00
N VAL A 87 2.43 -0.09 -6.96
CA VAL A 87 2.28 -1.55 -7.01
C VAL A 87 0.99 -1.92 -7.74
N ILE A 88 0.96 -3.14 -8.28
CA ILE A 88 -0.24 -3.75 -8.85
C ILE A 88 -0.52 -5.07 -8.11
N LEU A 89 -1.79 -5.32 -7.82
CA LEU A 89 -2.26 -6.62 -7.33
C LEU A 89 -3.26 -7.18 -8.34
N THR A 90 -2.90 -8.25 -9.04
CA THR A 90 -3.90 -9.00 -9.79
C THR A 90 -4.62 -9.96 -8.86
N LEU A 91 -5.92 -10.12 -9.06
CA LEU A 91 -6.77 -11.04 -8.30
C LEU A 91 -7.50 -11.96 -9.28
N GLY A 92 -7.67 -13.22 -8.92
CA GLY A 92 -8.42 -14.17 -9.73
C GLY A 92 -8.24 -15.61 -9.27
N TYR A 93 -8.41 -16.53 -10.21
CA TYR A 93 -8.21 -17.96 -9.99
C TYR A 93 -7.17 -18.46 -10.98
N ARG A 94 -6.12 -19.11 -10.47
CA ARG A 94 -5.01 -19.61 -11.30
C ARG A 94 -5.49 -20.66 -12.29
N ASN A 95 -4.92 -20.63 -13.49
CA ASN A 95 -5.04 -21.74 -14.42
C ASN A 95 -3.98 -22.79 -14.05
N ALA A 96 -4.36 -23.76 -13.22
CA ALA A 96 -3.44 -24.71 -12.59
C ALA A 96 -2.55 -25.46 -13.61
N ASP A 97 -3.09 -25.85 -14.76
CA ASP A 97 -2.36 -26.60 -15.78
C ASP A 97 -1.32 -25.75 -16.53
N LYS A 98 -1.40 -24.42 -16.41
CA LYS A 98 -0.47 -23.46 -17.05
C LYS A 98 0.38 -22.70 -16.04
N ASP A 99 0.16 -22.89 -14.75
CA ASP A 99 0.92 -22.26 -13.68
C ASP A 99 1.95 -23.25 -13.12
N TRP A 100 3.17 -23.19 -13.66
CA TRP A 100 4.27 -24.04 -13.22
C TRP A 100 4.72 -23.76 -11.78
N LEU A 101 4.28 -22.67 -11.14
CA LEU A 101 4.59 -22.35 -9.75
C LEU A 101 3.67 -23.09 -8.76
N VAL A 102 2.52 -23.62 -9.21
CA VAL A 102 1.46 -24.14 -8.32
C VAL A 102 1.92 -25.24 -7.37
N ASN A 103 2.83 -26.11 -7.83
CA ASN A 103 3.32 -27.26 -7.07
C ASN A 103 4.70 -27.01 -6.42
N LEU A 104 5.28 -25.82 -6.59
CA LEU A 104 6.58 -25.52 -6.01
C LEU A 104 6.45 -25.24 -4.51
N ILE A 105 7.41 -25.76 -3.74
CA ILE A 105 7.48 -25.49 -2.31
C ILE A 105 7.73 -23.99 -2.06
N LYS A 106 7.03 -23.43 -1.07
CA LYS A 106 7.28 -22.04 -0.66
C LYS A 106 8.59 -21.97 0.13
N VAL A 107 9.57 -21.25 -0.40
CA VAL A 107 10.89 -21.06 0.23
C VAL A 107 10.96 -19.71 0.94
N ARG A 108 11.46 -19.69 2.18
CA ARG A 108 11.72 -18.48 2.99
C ARG A 108 13.03 -18.66 3.75
N LYS A 109 13.64 -17.55 4.20
CA LYS A 109 14.72 -17.59 5.19
C LYS A 109 14.21 -18.27 6.48
N SER A 110 15.12 -18.92 7.22
CA SER A 110 14.82 -19.48 8.53
C SER A 110 14.44 -18.36 9.52
N ALA A 111 13.83 -18.73 10.65
CA ALA A 111 13.54 -17.79 11.72
C ALA A 111 14.84 -17.18 12.29
N ASP A 112 15.88 -18.00 12.44
CA ASP A 112 17.19 -17.59 12.96
C ASP A 112 17.86 -16.52 12.10
N ASP A 113 17.67 -16.56 10.77
CA ASP A 113 18.21 -15.56 9.83
C ASP A 113 17.37 -14.27 9.77
N LEU A 114 16.09 -14.32 10.17
CA LEU A 114 15.13 -13.24 9.97
C LEU A 114 14.77 -12.49 11.25
N VAL A 115 14.84 -13.15 12.41
CA VAL A 115 14.32 -12.64 13.69
C VAL A 115 15.43 -12.63 14.73
N THR A 116 15.62 -11.49 15.39
CA THR A 116 16.50 -11.35 16.56
C THR A 116 15.66 -11.16 17.81
N PHE A 117 15.76 -12.10 18.76
CA PHE A 117 15.12 -11.98 20.07
C PHE A 117 16.04 -11.23 21.03
N ILE A 118 15.51 -10.21 21.70
CA ILE A 118 16.23 -9.42 22.70
C ILE A 118 15.54 -9.67 24.05
N ASN A 119 16.32 -10.10 25.04
CA ASN A 119 15.88 -10.34 26.41
C ASN A 119 16.23 -9.15 27.31
#